data_AF-A0A0N1NWX3-F1
#
_entry.id   AF-A0A0N1NWX3-F1
#
_cell.length_a   1.000
_cell.length_b   1.000
_cell.length_c   1.000
_cell.angle_alpha   90.00
_cell.angle_beta   90.00
_cell.angle_gamma   90.00
#
_symmetry.space_group_name_H-M   'P 1'
#
loop_
_entity.id
_entity.type
_entity.pdbx_description
1 polymer ?
#
loop_
_entity_poly.entity_id
_entity_poly.type
_entity_poly.pdbx_seq_one_letter_code
_entity_poly.pdbx_strand_id
1 'polypeptide(L)'
;MLDIRKILSAPGARQTVTKTAPSPFLPHADVARTEKALGPARAGRAKNDADSTCLGGFLALDHISEDVQAVVDGTKTLTLDRWLDRLVAWAGSWQMLLFTFILVLSWAFLGIPFGNATDWQVAISDVQALACYVLDSLLMRQQLNAYDHEIGVAAILQSRSVSIRRMIGTLHASKTTAAARESNAQLLEPVHKDTYRRSRLDSTIHALCQLFGSLPSLLLFWVCIIVWLSFGPYCSWSAEWQLYINSATSALMLLVFMLLACVQEQHRCEMKVLSTRVCTLDSKLEVQLRIATRDNVPNEVAAIYPCPVSLLERAISYYADLVGTLFGVSLLILVFIAWVAIGPALQFNSNWWLVIGTYAGLIGLHDGFVLHNVRHQLDRNSRLALAKVNADDTELLAAAGVPHCEPFAVQHGDVEGGRPRGQSQQAYSRINIMLSSHLVRLMSHPLLVVAGIVFIAGSVAAATALHWSLTGQLLCNVPPSVVETFIMMALITRETADAKAEKELYNEFAGSRDLLLTWVLTQRDGSDVDSRSGPIISALE
;
A
#
# COMPACT_ATOMS: atom_id res chain seq x y z
N MET A 1 7.06 26.42 -8.36
CA MET A 1 5.87 26.51 -9.23
C MET A 1 5.71 25.17 -9.91
N LEU A 2 4.61 24.45 -9.66
CA LEU A 2 4.27 23.26 -10.44
C LEU A 2 4.17 23.68 -11.91
N ASP A 3 4.89 22.99 -12.77
CA ASP A 3 4.85 23.19 -14.21
C ASP A 3 3.51 22.62 -14.71
N ILE A 4 2.44 23.41 -14.58
CA ILE A 4 1.07 23.06 -15.00
C ILE A 4 1.07 22.62 -16.47
N ARG A 5 2.02 23.10 -17.29
CA ARG A 5 2.21 22.62 -18.66
C ARG A 5 2.63 21.16 -18.73
N LYS A 6 3.46 20.64 -17.81
CA LYS A 6 3.82 19.21 -17.79
C LYS A 6 2.63 18.31 -17.44
N ILE A 7 1.82 18.74 -16.47
CA ILE A 7 0.57 18.05 -16.08
C ILE A 7 -0.43 18.06 -17.25
N LEU A 8 -0.53 19.17 -17.98
CA LEU A 8 -1.39 19.29 -19.17
C LEU A 8 -0.81 18.63 -20.44
N SER A 9 0.50 18.38 -20.51
CA SER A 9 1.15 17.85 -21.72
C SER A 9 1.04 16.32 -21.88
N ALA A 10 0.81 15.58 -20.79
CA ALA A 10 0.56 14.13 -20.82
C ALA A 10 -0.40 13.68 -19.69
N PRO A 11 -1.63 14.22 -19.62
CA PRO A 11 -2.61 13.89 -18.59
C PRO A 11 -2.94 12.39 -18.57
N GLY A 12 -2.89 11.78 -17.38
CA GLY A 12 -3.19 10.36 -17.15
C GLY A 12 -2.06 9.37 -17.49
N ALA A 13 -0.90 9.83 -17.98
CA ALA A 13 0.29 8.99 -18.10
C ALA A 13 1.17 9.16 -16.86
N ARG A 14 1.39 8.06 -16.12
CA ARG A 14 2.36 8.06 -15.00
C ARG A 14 3.72 8.48 -15.53
N GLN A 15 4.39 9.39 -14.83
CA GLN A 15 5.71 9.88 -15.26
C GLN A 15 6.79 8.87 -14.93
N THR A 16 7.89 8.91 -15.67
CA THR A 16 9.10 8.15 -15.31
C THR A 16 9.60 8.66 -13.97
N VAL A 17 9.75 7.76 -13.00
CA VAL A 17 10.28 8.12 -11.68
C VAL A 17 11.79 7.95 -11.73
N THR A 18 12.50 9.06 -11.59
CA THR A 18 13.96 9.09 -11.49
C THR A 18 14.35 9.46 -10.07
N LYS A 19 14.97 8.54 -9.34
CA LYS A 19 15.55 8.81 -8.01
C LYS A 19 17.01 8.37 -7.97
N THR A 20 17.80 9.10 -7.20
CA THR A 20 19.17 8.74 -6.84
C THR A 20 19.19 8.50 -5.35
N ALA A 21 19.73 7.36 -4.92
CA ALA A 21 19.89 7.08 -3.51
C ALA A 21 20.94 8.03 -2.90
N PRO A 22 20.70 8.57 -1.70
CA PRO A 22 21.67 9.46 -1.05
C PRO A 22 22.95 8.68 -0.78
N SER A 23 24.08 9.25 -1.24
CA SER A 23 25.40 8.68 -1.00
C SER A 23 25.92 9.18 0.34
N PRO A 24 26.23 8.29 1.30
CA PRO A 24 26.89 8.68 2.53
C PRO A 24 28.33 9.07 2.20
N PHE A 25 28.59 10.35 1.96
CA PHE A 25 29.95 10.85 1.79
C PHE A 25 30.65 10.79 3.14
N LEU A 26 31.65 9.93 3.27
CA LEU A 26 32.59 9.96 4.39
C LEU A 26 33.55 11.14 4.16
N PRO A 27 33.56 12.18 5.02
CA PRO A 27 34.61 13.19 4.95
C PRO A 27 35.96 12.50 5.16
N HIS A 28 36.94 12.79 4.31
CA HIS A 28 38.30 12.21 4.37
C HIS A 28 38.97 12.31 5.76
N ALA A 29 38.53 13.24 6.62
CA ALA A 29 39.05 13.46 7.96
C ALA A 29 38.53 12.47 9.03
N ASP A 30 37.37 11.83 8.81
CA ASP A 30 36.74 10.97 9.83
C ASP A 30 37.10 9.48 9.69
N VAL A 31 37.53 9.02 8.52
CA VAL A 31 37.95 7.63 8.28
C VAL A 31 39.08 7.22 9.24
N ALA A 32 40.05 8.12 9.47
CA ALA A 32 41.15 7.90 10.41
C ALA A 32 40.70 7.90 11.88
N ARG A 33 39.54 8.48 12.19
CA ARG A 33 38.96 8.52 13.54
C ARG A 33 38.10 7.29 13.81
N THR A 34 37.35 6.81 12.81
CA THR A 34 36.55 5.59 12.91
C THR A 34 37.42 4.34 12.92
N GLU A 35 38.50 4.29 12.12
CA GLU A 35 39.52 3.22 12.20
C GLU A 35 40.18 3.16 13.58
N LYS A 36 40.40 4.31 14.23
CA LYS A 36 41.01 4.37 15.57
C LYS A 36 40.05 3.98 16.69
N ALA A 37 38.73 4.12 16.49
CA ALA A 37 37.70 3.75 17.45
C ALA A 37 37.32 2.25 17.38
N LEU A 38 37.60 1.57 16.27
CA LEU A 38 37.29 0.14 16.05
C LEU A 38 38.51 -0.80 16.15
N GLY A 39 39.70 -0.30 16.51
CA GLY A 39 40.88 -1.15 16.75
C GLY A 39 40.68 -2.10 17.94
N PRO A 40 41.33 -3.28 17.95
CA PRO A 40 41.03 -4.31 18.94
C PRO A 40 41.44 -3.86 20.34
N ALA A 41 40.51 -4.00 21.27
CA ALA A 41 40.68 -3.73 22.68
C ALA A 41 41.98 -4.36 23.19
N ARG A 42 42.98 -3.52 23.47
CA ARG A 42 44.21 -3.92 24.13
C ARG A 42 43.82 -4.35 25.55
N ALA A 43 43.96 -5.64 25.86
CA ALA A 43 43.78 -6.18 27.19
C ALA A 43 44.75 -5.48 28.15
N GLY A 44 44.25 -4.45 28.83
CA GLY A 44 45.04 -3.56 29.67
C GLY A 44 44.12 -2.76 30.58
N ARG A 45 43.65 -3.43 31.63
CA ARG A 45 43.05 -2.93 32.87
C ARG A 45 43.09 -1.39 33.05
N ALA A 46 41.98 -0.71 32.75
CA ALA A 46 41.66 0.60 33.34
C ALA A 46 40.13 0.81 33.37
N LYS A 47 39.68 1.36 34.49
CA LYS A 47 38.30 1.57 34.96
C LYS A 47 37.60 2.70 34.20
N ASN A 48 36.29 2.52 34.01
CA ASN A 48 35.24 3.54 33.79
C ASN A 48 35.48 4.56 32.67
N ASP A 49 35.07 4.25 31.43
CA ASP A 49 34.68 5.21 30.39
C ASP A 49 33.95 4.47 29.23
N ALA A 50 32.88 3.75 29.54
CA ALA A 50 32.15 2.90 28.58
C ALA A 50 30.94 3.57 27.89
N ASP A 51 30.59 4.82 28.23
CA ASP A 51 29.33 5.45 27.75
C ASP A 51 29.48 6.39 26.54
N SER A 52 30.71 6.71 26.09
CA SER A 52 30.91 7.72 25.02
C SER A 52 31.08 7.13 23.60
N THR A 53 31.59 5.90 23.47
CA THR A 53 32.00 5.35 22.15
C THR A 53 30.85 4.68 21.38
N CYS A 54 29.81 4.17 22.08
CA CYS A 54 28.58 3.67 21.45
C CYS A 54 27.66 4.79 20.95
N LEU A 55 27.76 6.00 21.51
CA LEU A 55 26.86 7.11 21.21
C LEU A 55 27.13 7.73 19.82
N GLY A 56 28.39 7.75 19.38
CA GLY A 56 28.78 8.33 18.09
C GLY A 56 28.31 7.53 16.86
N GLY A 57 28.29 6.20 16.96
CA GLY A 57 27.74 5.33 15.91
C GLY A 57 26.20 5.38 15.85
N PHE A 58 25.54 5.54 16.99
CA PHE A 58 24.08 5.66 17.08
C PHE A 58 23.58 6.98 16.49
N LEU A 59 24.24 8.10 16.79
CA LEU A 59 23.91 9.42 16.23
C LEU A 59 24.10 9.50 14.70
N ALA A 60 25.14 8.85 14.16
CA ALA A 60 25.35 8.79 12.71
C ALA A 60 24.28 7.93 12.01
N LEU A 61 23.79 6.86 12.67
CA LEU A 61 22.74 5.99 12.14
C LEU A 61 21.36 6.63 12.18
N ASP A 62 21.05 7.41 13.22
CA ASP A 62 19.81 8.18 13.29
C ASP A 62 19.76 9.25 12.19
N HIS A 63 20.87 9.97 11.96
CA HIS A 63 20.96 10.92 10.85
C HIS A 63 20.80 10.27 9.46
N ILE A 64 21.40 9.09 9.23
CA ILE A 64 21.22 8.34 7.98
C ILE A 64 19.76 7.89 7.81
N SER A 65 19.10 7.46 8.90
CA SER A 65 17.69 7.08 8.86
C SER A 65 16.78 8.27 8.54
N GLU A 66 17.05 9.45 9.10
CA GLU A 66 16.31 10.68 8.80
C GLU A 66 16.49 11.14 7.34
N ASP A 67 17.72 11.12 6.82
CA ASP A 67 18.01 11.49 5.43
C ASP A 67 17.35 10.53 4.42
N VAL A 68 17.40 9.23 4.71
CA VAL A 68 16.71 8.21 3.90
C VAL A 68 15.20 8.44 3.92
N GLN A 69 14.62 8.71 5.09
CA GLN A 69 13.18 8.96 5.22
C GLN A 69 12.75 10.22 4.45
N ALA A 70 13.55 11.30 4.52
CA ALA A 70 13.29 12.54 3.80
C ALA A 70 13.34 12.37 2.27
N VAL A 71 14.23 11.50 1.76
CA VAL A 71 14.34 11.19 0.32
C VAL A 71 13.24 10.22 -0.15
N VAL A 72 12.82 9.30 0.71
CA VAL A 72 11.72 8.37 0.44
C VAL A 72 10.38 9.11 0.39
N ASP A 73 10.04 9.84 1.45
CA ASP A 73 8.74 10.55 1.59
C ASP A 73 8.61 11.72 0.60
N GLY A 74 9.74 12.29 0.15
CA GLY A 74 9.78 13.44 -0.75
C GLY A 74 9.29 14.72 -0.06
N THR A 75 9.91 15.86 -0.36
CA THR A 75 9.45 17.15 0.17
C THR A 75 8.22 17.63 -0.61
N LYS A 76 7.01 17.20 -0.23
CA LYS A 76 5.77 17.81 -0.74
C LYS A 76 5.81 19.31 -0.43
N THR A 77 5.97 20.14 -1.46
CA THR A 77 6.26 21.58 -1.30
C THR A 77 5.04 22.38 -0.85
N LEU A 78 3.83 21.89 -1.12
CA LEU A 78 2.58 22.58 -0.80
C LEU A 78 2.05 22.16 0.59
N THR A 79 1.78 23.13 1.44
CA THR A 79 1.18 22.93 2.78
C THR A 79 -0.19 22.27 2.72
N LEU A 80 -0.95 22.57 1.66
CA LEU A 80 -2.29 22.05 1.44
C LEU A 80 -2.30 20.56 1.11
N ASP A 81 -1.31 20.06 0.37
CA ASP A 81 -1.16 18.62 0.14
C ASP A 81 -0.85 17.87 1.44
N ARG A 82 -0.03 18.45 2.32
CA ARG A 82 0.25 17.86 3.63
C ARG A 82 -0.97 17.85 4.54
N TRP A 83 -1.79 18.89 4.48
CA TRP A 83 -3.05 18.94 5.24
C TRP A 83 -4.03 17.87 4.74
N LEU A 84 -4.12 17.71 3.41
CA LEU A 84 -4.96 16.69 2.80
C LEU A 84 -4.47 15.27 3.15
N ASP A 85 -3.16 15.03 3.18
CA ASP A 85 -2.61 13.74 3.61
C ASP A 85 -2.90 13.45 5.10
N ARG A 86 -2.93 14.48 5.96
CA ARG A 86 -3.37 14.32 7.36
C ARG A 86 -4.85 14.00 7.46
N LEU A 87 -5.69 14.64 6.64
CA LEU A 87 -7.12 14.35 6.57
C LEU A 87 -7.36 12.90 6.14
N VAL A 88 -6.60 12.45 5.13
CA VAL A 88 -6.62 11.06 4.65
C VAL A 88 -6.19 10.07 5.74
N ALA A 89 -5.10 10.35 6.45
CA ALA A 89 -4.64 9.51 7.55
C ALA A 89 -5.65 9.48 8.72
N TRP A 90 -6.29 10.61 9.00
CA TRP A 90 -7.35 10.69 10.01
C TRP A 90 -8.61 9.93 9.58
N ALA A 91 -9.00 10.00 8.31
CA ALA A 91 -10.13 9.24 7.76
C ALA A 91 -9.90 7.73 7.84
N GLY A 92 -8.67 7.25 7.61
CA GLY A 92 -8.28 5.84 7.81
C GLY A 92 -8.00 5.45 9.26
N SER A 93 -8.18 6.35 10.23
CA SER A 93 -7.85 6.05 11.62
C SER A 93 -8.91 5.15 12.28
N TRP A 94 -8.49 4.37 13.28
CA TRP A 94 -9.42 3.53 14.05
C TRP A 94 -10.45 4.39 14.83
N GLN A 95 -10.09 5.61 15.20
CA GLN A 95 -10.99 6.56 15.87
C GLN A 95 -12.14 6.95 14.95
N MET A 96 -11.84 7.19 13.67
CA MET A 96 -12.87 7.49 12.67
C MET A 96 -13.78 6.28 12.44
N LEU A 97 -13.22 5.07 12.36
CA LEU A 97 -14.01 3.85 12.25
C LEU A 97 -14.98 3.70 13.44
N LEU A 98 -14.49 3.89 14.67
CA LEU A 98 -15.33 3.83 15.88
C LEU A 98 -16.42 4.92 15.87
N PHE A 99 -16.06 6.14 15.47
CA PHE A 99 -17.02 7.24 15.32
C PHE A 99 -18.12 6.88 14.33
N THR A 100 -17.78 6.33 13.16
CA THR A 100 -18.77 5.89 12.17
C THR A 100 -19.64 4.76 12.71
N PHE A 101 -19.11 3.80 13.46
CA PHE A 101 -19.93 2.78 14.12
C PHE A 101 -20.94 3.39 15.10
N ILE A 102 -20.50 4.32 15.95
CA ILE A 102 -21.38 5.01 16.90
C ILE A 102 -22.47 5.78 16.14
N LEU A 103 -22.11 6.44 15.04
CA LEU A 103 -23.03 7.20 14.20
C LEU A 103 -24.08 6.29 13.56
N VAL A 104 -23.65 5.19 12.91
CA VAL A 104 -24.57 4.19 12.31
C VAL A 104 -25.46 3.53 13.36
N LEU A 105 -24.94 3.19 14.54
CA LEU A 105 -25.73 2.63 15.63
C LEU A 105 -26.74 3.63 16.19
N SER A 106 -26.30 4.88 16.41
CA SER A 106 -27.19 5.96 16.87
C SER A 106 -28.35 6.14 15.89
N TRP A 107 -28.07 6.04 14.59
CA TRP A 107 -29.09 6.10 13.54
C TRP A 107 -30.01 4.89 13.52
N ALA A 108 -29.49 3.68 13.70
CA ALA A 108 -30.32 2.49 13.84
C ALA A 108 -31.29 2.60 15.04
N PHE A 109 -30.82 3.11 16.19
CA PHE A 109 -31.67 3.28 17.38
C PHE A 109 -32.70 4.40 17.22
N LEU A 110 -32.32 5.53 16.60
CA LEU A 110 -33.27 6.60 16.28
C LEU A 110 -34.27 6.18 15.18
N GLY A 111 -33.91 5.23 14.32
CA GLY A 111 -34.81 4.64 13.34
C GLY A 111 -35.93 3.79 13.93
N ILE A 112 -35.84 3.36 15.19
CA ILE A 112 -36.93 2.61 15.84
C ILE A 112 -38.21 3.47 15.97
N PRO A 113 -38.17 4.68 16.55
CA PRO A 113 -39.35 5.55 16.61
C PRO A 113 -39.66 6.28 15.29
N PHE A 114 -38.65 6.64 14.50
CA PHE A 114 -38.83 7.46 13.29
C PHE A 114 -38.85 6.68 11.98
N GLY A 115 -38.73 5.35 12.04
CA GLY A 115 -38.58 4.49 10.87
C GLY A 115 -39.73 4.58 9.88
N ASN A 116 -40.94 4.94 10.31
CA ASN A 116 -42.10 5.08 9.42
C ASN A 116 -42.14 6.44 8.68
N ALA A 117 -41.25 7.38 9.03
CA ALA A 117 -41.18 8.67 8.35
C ALA A 117 -40.33 8.55 7.08
N THR A 118 -40.93 8.83 5.92
CA THR A 118 -40.24 8.77 4.62
C THR A 118 -39.04 9.70 4.57
N ASP A 119 -39.19 10.92 5.10
CA ASP A 119 -38.10 11.91 5.16
C ASP A 119 -36.91 11.39 6.00
N TRP A 120 -37.16 10.60 7.04
CA TRP A 120 -36.12 9.99 7.86
C TRP A 120 -35.33 8.93 7.10
N GLN A 121 -36.02 8.01 6.41
CA GLN A 121 -35.38 6.95 5.63
C GLN A 121 -34.54 7.51 4.48
N VAL A 122 -35.09 8.51 3.77
CA VAL A 122 -34.43 9.18 2.65
C VAL A 122 -33.20 9.95 3.12
N ALA A 123 -33.35 10.83 4.12
CA ALA A 123 -32.25 11.69 4.58
C ALA A 123 -31.05 10.87 5.06
N ILE A 124 -31.28 9.78 5.78
CA ILE A 124 -30.17 8.94 6.29
C ILE A 124 -29.41 8.26 5.17
N SER A 125 -30.14 7.66 4.21
CA SER A 125 -29.52 6.98 3.08
C SER A 125 -28.63 7.93 2.29
N ASP A 126 -29.13 9.15 2.05
CA ASP A 126 -28.43 10.12 1.21
C ASP A 126 -27.25 10.77 1.93
N VAL A 127 -27.34 11.01 3.25
CA VAL A 127 -26.17 11.42 4.06
C VAL A 127 -25.07 10.36 4.03
N GLN A 128 -25.43 9.08 4.07
CA GLN A 128 -24.47 7.98 4.00
C GLN A 128 -23.84 7.86 2.61
N ALA A 129 -24.63 7.92 1.54
CA ALA A 129 -24.13 7.91 0.18
C ALA A 129 -23.18 9.08 -0.09
N LEU A 130 -23.52 10.26 0.43
CA LEU A 130 -22.69 11.46 0.35
C LEU A 130 -21.37 11.30 1.12
N ALA A 131 -21.41 10.69 2.32
CA ALA A 131 -20.20 10.35 3.06
C ALA A 131 -19.32 9.34 2.32
N CYS A 132 -19.92 8.33 1.67
CA CYS A 132 -19.20 7.35 0.85
C CYS A 132 -18.51 8.02 -0.33
N TYR A 133 -19.17 8.96 -1.00
CA TYR A 133 -18.57 9.73 -2.10
C TYR A 133 -17.34 10.55 -1.65
N VAL A 134 -17.37 11.14 -0.44
CA VAL A 134 -16.17 11.79 0.12
C VAL A 134 -15.08 10.74 0.39
N LEU A 135 -15.44 9.59 0.95
CA LEU A 135 -14.51 8.51 1.26
C LEU A 135 -13.88 7.92 -0.01
N ASP A 136 -14.61 7.78 -1.12
CA ASP A 136 -14.08 7.38 -2.43
C ASP A 136 -12.93 8.27 -2.89
N SER A 137 -13.13 9.59 -2.80
CA SER A 137 -12.12 10.56 -3.17
C SER A 137 -10.86 10.44 -2.28
N LEU A 138 -11.06 10.19 -0.99
CA LEU A 138 -9.96 9.98 -0.03
C LEU A 138 -9.23 8.64 -0.28
N LEU A 139 -9.97 7.56 -0.58
CA LEU A 139 -9.42 6.25 -0.93
C LEU A 139 -8.58 6.31 -2.20
N MET A 140 -9.08 7.00 -3.23
CA MET A 140 -8.31 7.22 -4.46
C MET A 140 -6.97 7.89 -4.13
N ARG A 141 -6.99 8.92 -3.27
CA ARG A 141 -5.76 9.59 -2.83
C ARG A 141 -4.85 8.68 -1.99
N GLN A 142 -5.40 7.81 -1.13
CA GLN A 142 -4.61 6.82 -0.37
C GLN A 142 -3.83 5.91 -1.32
N GLN A 143 -4.49 5.39 -2.36
CA GLN A 143 -3.87 4.48 -3.34
C GLN A 143 -2.77 5.17 -4.15
N LEU A 144 -3.01 6.42 -4.58
CA LEU A 144 -2.00 7.20 -5.31
C LEU A 144 -0.77 7.48 -4.44
N ASN A 145 -0.98 7.88 -3.18
CA ASN A 145 0.11 8.14 -2.24
C ASN A 145 0.92 6.85 -1.92
N ALA A 146 0.24 5.71 -1.75
CA ALA A 146 0.91 4.43 -1.50
C ALA A 146 1.79 4.01 -2.69
N TYR A 147 1.27 4.12 -3.90
CA TYR A 147 2.00 3.85 -5.13
C TYR A 147 3.24 4.74 -5.30
N ASP A 148 3.12 6.06 -5.07
CA ASP A 148 4.24 6.99 -5.19
C ASP A 148 5.36 6.67 -4.17
N HIS A 149 4.98 6.24 -2.96
CA HIS A 149 5.91 5.77 -1.94
C HIS A 149 6.63 4.50 -2.38
N GLU A 150 5.90 3.46 -2.78
CA GLU A 150 6.46 2.17 -3.20
C GLU A 150 7.43 2.30 -4.39
N ILE A 151 7.02 2.99 -5.45
CA ILE A 151 7.89 3.23 -6.61
C ILE A 151 9.12 4.06 -6.21
N GLY A 152 8.95 5.02 -5.30
CA GLY A 152 10.05 5.79 -4.76
C GLY A 152 11.08 4.92 -4.03
N VAL A 153 10.62 3.99 -3.19
CA VAL A 153 11.47 3.02 -2.49
C VAL A 153 12.16 2.10 -3.49
N ALA A 154 11.43 1.54 -4.46
CA ALA A 154 11.99 0.67 -5.49
C ALA A 154 13.11 1.37 -6.28
N ALA A 155 12.92 2.65 -6.65
CA ALA A 155 13.94 3.42 -7.37
C ALA A 155 15.21 3.63 -6.52
N ILE A 156 15.07 3.90 -5.22
CA ILE A 156 16.20 4.06 -4.30
C ILE A 156 16.97 2.75 -4.16
N LEU A 157 16.27 1.61 -4.00
CA LEU A 157 16.91 0.30 -3.90
C LEU A 157 17.61 -0.09 -5.21
N GLN A 158 16.99 0.14 -6.37
CA GLN A 158 17.63 -0.10 -7.67
C GLN A 158 18.88 0.78 -7.85
N SER A 159 18.83 2.06 -7.46
CA SER A 159 19.97 2.98 -7.52
C SER A 159 21.17 2.48 -6.71
N ARG A 160 20.93 1.97 -5.48
CA ARG A 160 21.99 1.40 -4.65
C ARG A 160 22.48 0.05 -5.12
N SER A 161 21.60 -0.79 -5.65
CA SER A 161 22.00 -2.11 -6.14
C SER A 161 23.12 -2.03 -7.19
N VAL A 162 23.09 -1.01 -8.06
CA VAL A 162 24.14 -0.77 -9.07
C VAL A 162 25.48 -0.46 -8.41
N SER A 163 25.51 0.45 -7.42
CA SER A 163 26.72 0.78 -6.67
C SER A 163 27.24 -0.43 -5.88
N ILE A 164 26.36 -1.17 -5.22
CA ILE A 164 26.69 -2.37 -4.45
C ILE A 164 27.31 -3.43 -5.36
N ARG A 165 26.71 -3.68 -6.53
CA ARG A 165 27.22 -4.62 -7.55
C ARG A 165 28.65 -4.25 -7.96
N ARG A 166 28.89 -2.97 -8.26
CA ARG A 166 30.23 -2.47 -8.62
C ARG A 166 31.24 -2.71 -7.49
N MET A 167 30.88 -2.38 -6.25
CA MET A 167 31.78 -2.52 -5.10
C MET A 167 32.10 -3.99 -4.79
N ILE A 168 31.11 -4.89 -4.88
CA ILE A 168 31.32 -6.34 -4.73
C ILE A 168 32.27 -6.84 -5.82
N GLY A 169 32.10 -6.39 -7.07
CA GLY A 169 33.01 -6.72 -8.18
C GLY A 169 34.46 -6.32 -7.90
N THR A 170 34.69 -5.13 -7.34
CA THR A 170 36.04 -4.67 -6.94
C THR A 170 36.65 -5.53 -5.84
N LEU A 171 35.86 -5.95 -4.84
CA LEU A 171 36.33 -6.84 -3.78
C LEU A 171 36.74 -8.22 -4.32
N HIS A 172 35.99 -8.77 -5.27
CA HIS A 172 36.34 -10.04 -5.93
C HIS A 172 37.62 -9.93 -6.78
N ALA A 173 37.77 -8.85 -7.54
CA ALA A 173 38.98 -8.59 -8.32
C ALA A 173 40.22 -8.51 -7.40
N SER A 174 40.10 -7.88 -6.23
CA SER A 174 41.19 -7.75 -5.25
C SER A 174 41.57 -9.07 -4.57
N LYS A 175 40.65 -10.04 -4.44
CA LYS A 175 40.91 -11.35 -3.83
C LYS A 175 41.42 -12.40 -4.80
N THR A 176 41.12 -12.27 -6.08
CA THR A 176 41.64 -13.19 -7.10
C THR A 176 43.18 -13.14 -7.20
N THR A 177 43.80 -12.07 -6.71
CA THR A 177 45.26 -11.93 -6.54
C THR A 177 45.84 -12.51 -5.25
N ALA A 178 45.02 -12.92 -4.28
CA ALA A 178 45.46 -13.48 -3.00
C ALA A 178 44.70 -14.79 -2.71
N ALA A 179 45.26 -15.89 -3.22
CA ALA A 179 44.99 -17.30 -2.94
C ALA A 179 43.58 -17.72 -2.47
N ALA A 180 42.99 -18.61 -3.27
CA ALA A 180 41.84 -19.45 -2.98
C ALA A 180 41.72 -19.84 -1.50
N ARG A 181 40.59 -19.50 -0.89
CA ARG A 181 40.18 -20.13 0.36
C ARG A 181 38.68 -20.35 0.38
N GLU A 182 38.34 -21.64 0.28
CA GLU A 182 37.06 -22.18 0.74
C GLU A 182 36.86 -21.82 2.21
N SER A 183 35.68 -21.28 2.54
CA SER A 183 35.18 -21.34 3.90
C SER A 183 33.67 -21.42 3.91
N ASN A 184 33.21 -22.63 4.20
CA ASN A 184 32.02 -23.00 4.95
C ASN A 184 30.94 -21.92 5.13
N ALA A 185 29.91 -22.05 4.30
CA ALA A 185 28.56 -21.58 4.61
C ALA A 185 28.01 -22.42 5.78
N GLN A 186 28.39 -22.08 7.01
CA GLN A 186 27.55 -22.41 8.15
C GLN A 186 26.29 -21.56 8.06
N LEU A 187 25.13 -22.22 8.07
CA LEU A 187 23.81 -21.61 8.00
C LEU A 187 23.74 -20.38 8.91
N LEU A 188 23.77 -19.20 8.28
CA LEU A 188 23.41 -17.95 8.89
C LEU A 188 21.91 -17.98 9.13
N GLU A 189 21.51 -18.15 10.39
CA GLU A 189 20.12 -17.95 10.77
C GLU A 189 19.75 -16.47 10.52
N PRO A 190 18.66 -16.19 9.79
CA PRO A 190 18.22 -14.83 9.56
C PRO A 190 17.87 -14.14 10.89
N VAL A 191 18.49 -12.99 11.13
CA VAL A 191 18.34 -12.22 12.36
C VAL A 191 16.92 -11.62 12.45
N HIS A 192 16.24 -12.01 13.54
CA HIS A 192 15.04 -11.42 14.14
C HIS A 192 13.95 -10.90 13.19
N LYS A 193 12.85 -11.68 13.11
CA LYS A 193 11.52 -11.17 12.76
C LYS A 193 11.06 -10.25 13.88
N ASP A 194 11.40 -8.97 13.80
CA ASP A 194 10.71 -7.94 14.58
C ASP A 194 9.24 -7.97 14.20
N THR A 195 8.47 -8.60 15.07
CA THR A 195 7.05 -8.77 14.89
C THR A 195 6.43 -7.46 15.29
N TYR A 196 5.94 -6.69 14.33
CA TYR A 196 5.09 -5.53 14.60
C TYR A 196 4.02 -5.97 15.62
N ARG A 197 4.09 -5.43 16.84
CA ARG A 197 3.23 -5.85 17.95
C ARG A 197 1.85 -5.29 17.71
N ARG A 198 1.06 -6.05 16.96
CA ARG A 198 -0.31 -5.71 16.57
C ARG A 198 -1.16 -5.44 17.82
N SER A 199 -1.81 -4.28 17.88
CA SER A 199 -2.74 -3.97 18.97
C SER A 199 -3.91 -4.94 18.94
N ARG A 200 -4.58 -5.15 20.09
CA ARG A 200 -5.82 -5.94 20.13
C ARG A 200 -6.88 -5.36 19.19
N LEU A 201 -6.91 -4.03 19.05
CA LEU A 201 -7.81 -3.34 18.13
C LEU A 201 -7.47 -3.65 16.66
N ASP A 202 -6.19 -3.64 16.30
CA ASP A 202 -5.77 -3.99 14.94
C ASP A 202 -6.09 -5.44 14.60
N SER A 203 -6.06 -6.34 15.60
CA SER A 203 -6.51 -7.73 15.43
C SER A 203 -8.01 -7.81 15.17
N THR A 204 -8.83 -7.04 15.90
CA THR A 204 -10.28 -7.00 15.68
C THR A 204 -10.65 -6.41 14.31
N ILE A 205 -9.99 -5.32 13.89
CA ILE A 205 -10.21 -4.71 12.57
C ILE A 205 -9.84 -5.70 11.48
N HIS A 206 -8.72 -6.42 11.63
CA HIS A 206 -8.33 -7.45 10.67
C HIS A 206 -9.33 -8.60 10.62
N ALA A 207 -9.86 -9.05 11.76
CA ALA A 207 -10.89 -10.08 11.80
C ALA A 207 -12.19 -9.61 11.10
N LEU A 208 -12.58 -8.34 11.28
CA LEU A 208 -13.73 -7.76 10.57
C LEU A 208 -13.47 -7.67 9.06
N CYS A 209 -12.29 -7.25 8.64
CA CYS A 209 -11.92 -7.20 7.22
C CYS A 209 -11.91 -8.61 6.62
N GLN A 210 -11.39 -9.61 7.33
CA GLN A 210 -11.46 -11.01 6.90
C GLN A 210 -12.90 -11.50 6.83
N LEU A 211 -13.78 -11.09 7.75
CA LEU A 211 -15.19 -11.43 7.72
C LEU A 211 -15.88 -10.83 6.48
N PHE A 212 -15.85 -9.51 6.31
CA PHE A 212 -16.53 -8.81 5.21
C PHE A 212 -15.91 -9.09 3.83
N GLY A 213 -14.59 -9.24 3.76
CA GLY A 213 -13.87 -9.60 2.53
C GLY A 213 -13.85 -11.10 2.25
N SER A 214 -14.48 -11.95 3.05
CA SER A 214 -14.51 -13.39 2.76
C SER A 214 -15.48 -13.71 1.62
N LEU A 215 -15.16 -14.73 0.83
CA LEU A 215 -16.06 -15.22 -0.22
C LEU A 215 -17.45 -15.60 0.31
N PRO A 216 -17.61 -16.28 1.46
CA PRO A 216 -18.92 -16.52 2.05
C PRO A 216 -19.73 -15.25 2.29
N SER A 217 -19.11 -14.15 2.72
CA SER A 217 -19.81 -12.88 2.92
C SER A 217 -20.25 -12.23 1.61
N LEU A 218 -19.42 -12.31 0.56
CA LEU A 218 -19.79 -11.87 -0.80
C LEU A 218 -20.98 -12.68 -1.35
N LEU A 219 -20.99 -14.00 -1.13
CA LEU A 219 -22.12 -14.86 -1.53
C LEU A 219 -23.38 -14.56 -0.70
N LEU A 220 -23.23 -14.41 0.62
CA LEU A 220 -24.32 -14.07 1.52
C LEU A 220 -24.95 -12.72 1.14
N PHE A 221 -24.15 -11.73 0.77
CA PHE A 221 -24.62 -10.44 0.26
C PHE A 221 -25.57 -10.64 -0.93
N TRP A 222 -25.17 -11.39 -1.95
CA TRP A 222 -26.02 -11.66 -3.11
C TRP A 222 -27.25 -12.50 -2.79
N VAL A 223 -27.14 -13.48 -1.87
CA VAL A 223 -28.30 -14.22 -1.38
C VAL A 223 -29.32 -13.26 -0.74
N CYS A 224 -28.87 -12.32 0.10
CA CYS A 224 -29.74 -11.30 0.69
C CYS A 224 -30.40 -10.41 -0.37
N ILE A 225 -29.67 -9.98 -1.41
CA ILE A 225 -30.24 -9.20 -2.52
C ILE A 225 -31.29 -10.01 -3.29
N ILE A 226 -31.04 -11.28 -3.60
CA ILE A 226 -31.99 -12.16 -4.30
C ILE A 226 -33.24 -12.38 -3.46
N VAL A 227 -33.09 -12.61 -2.15
CA VAL A 227 -34.22 -12.72 -1.22
C VAL A 227 -35.03 -11.43 -1.23
N TRP A 228 -34.39 -10.27 -1.10
CA TRP A 228 -35.07 -8.97 -1.16
C TRP A 228 -35.84 -8.77 -2.48
N LEU A 229 -35.22 -9.09 -3.63
CA LEU A 229 -35.88 -9.06 -4.94
C LEU A 229 -37.10 -9.98 -5.00
N SER A 230 -37.03 -11.17 -4.40
CA SER A 230 -38.15 -12.12 -4.37
C SER A 230 -39.38 -11.61 -3.62
N PHE A 231 -39.20 -10.70 -2.66
CA PHE A 231 -40.30 -10.04 -1.94
C PHE A 231 -40.90 -8.86 -2.72
N GLY A 232 -40.26 -8.39 -3.80
CA GLY A 232 -40.74 -7.29 -4.64
C GLY A 232 -42.20 -7.44 -5.10
N PRO A 233 -42.61 -8.58 -5.71
CA PRO A 233 -44.00 -8.81 -6.11
C PRO A 233 -44.99 -8.78 -4.93
N TYR A 234 -44.63 -9.36 -3.78
CA TYR A 234 -45.47 -9.34 -2.58
C TYR A 234 -45.67 -7.92 -2.05
N CYS A 235 -44.62 -7.10 -2.11
CA CYS A 235 -44.65 -5.68 -1.75
C CYS A 235 -45.15 -4.77 -2.89
N SER A 236 -45.66 -5.33 -3.99
CA SER A 236 -46.10 -4.57 -5.18
C SER A 236 -45.06 -3.59 -5.74
N TRP A 237 -43.77 -3.91 -5.57
CA TRP A 237 -42.65 -3.06 -5.97
C TRP A 237 -42.73 -1.63 -5.41
N SER A 238 -43.28 -1.48 -4.20
CA SER A 238 -43.53 -0.18 -3.56
C SER A 238 -42.24 0.63 -3.35
N ALA A 239 -42.39 1.96 -3.28
CA ALA A 239 -41.26 2.84 -2.96
C ALA A 239 -40.69 2.55 -1.56
N GLU A 240 -41.52 2.15 -0.61
CA GLU A 240 -41.10 1.77 0.73
C GLU A 240 -40.20 0.51 0.71
N TRP A 241 -40.55 -0.50 -0.09
CA TRP A 241 -39.71 -1.68 -0.31
C TRP A 241 -38.32 -1.33 -0.89
N GLN A 242 -38.25 -0.31 -1.74
CA GLN A 242 -36.99 0.22 -2.28
C GLN A 242 -36.19 1.01 -1.23
N LEU A 243 -36.87 1.83 -0.43
CA LEU A 243 -36.22 2.62 0.62
C LEU A 243 -35.57 1.74 1.70
N TYR A 244 -36.21 0.64 2.08
CA TYR A 244 -35.64 -0.30 3.05
C TYR A 244 -34.30 -0.86 2.62
N ILE A 245 -34.18 -1.28 1.35
CA ILE A 245 -32.89 -1.77 0.86
C ILE A 245 -31.91 -0.62 0.69
N ASN A 246 -32.37 0.56 0.26
CA ASN A 246 -31.51 1.74 0.07
C ASN A 246 -30.79 2.05 1.38
N SER A 247 -31.54 2.28 2.46
CA SER A 247 -30.98 2.59 3.78
C SER A 247 -30.09 1.47 4.32
N ALA A 248 -30.48 0.20 4.15
CA ALA A 248 -29.66 -0.93 4.60
C ALA A 248 -28.33 -1.03 3.85
N THR A 249 -28.36 -0.86 2.52
CA THR A 249 -27.16 -0.91 1.68
C THR A 249 -26.26 0.30 1.89
N SER A 250 -26.80 1.52 2.02
CA SER A 250 -26.00 2.72 2.33
C SER A 250 -25.30 2.61 3.69
N ALA A 251 -25.95 2.02 4.70
CA ALA A 251 -25.33 1.78 6.01
C ALA A 251 -24.20 0.74 5.92
N LEU A 252 -24.42 -0.36 5.20
CA LEU A 252 -23.39 -1.38 4.97
C LEU A 252 -22.23 -0.81 4.14
N MET A 253 -22.53 -0.06 3.09
CA MET A 253 -21.56 0.62 2.24
C MET A 253 -20.63 1.50 3.07
N LEU A 254 -21.20 2.43 3.87
CA LEU A 254 -20.42 3.31 4.73
C LEU A 254 -19.51 2.53 5.68
N LEU A 255 -20.01 1.43 6.24
CA LEU A 255 -19.20 0.55 7.10
C LEU A 255 -18.05 -0.10 6.33
N VAL A 256 -18.31 -0.65 5.14
CA VAL A 256 -17.31 -1.29 4.28
C VAL A 256 -16.25 -0.29 3.83
N PHE A 257 -16.64 0.93 3.43
CA PHE A 257 -15.73 2.02 3.09
C PHE A 257 -14.79 2.37 4.24
N MET A 258 -15.35 2.54 5.45
CA MET A 258 -14.54 2.86 6.62
C MET A 258 -13.60 1.73 7.01
N LEU A 259 -14.04 0.48 6.89
CA LEU A 259 -13.16 -0.68 7.09
C LEU A 259 -12.03 -0.70 6.07
N LEU A 260 -12.33 -0.46 4.79
CA LEU A 260 -11.36 -0.42 3.70
C LEU A 260 -10.33 0.71 3.90
N ALA A 261 -10.77 1.92 4.20
CA ALA A 261 -9.90 3.06 4.49
C ALA A 261 -9.01 2.79 5.71
N CYS A 262 -9.54 2.11 6.72
CA CYS A 262 -8.78 1.77 7.92
C CYS A 262 -7.72 0.71 7.67
N VAL A 263 -8.04 -0.37 6.95
CA VAL A 263 -7.06 -1.40 6.61
C VAL A 263 -5.98 -0.88 5.66
N GLN A 264 -6.32 -0.01 4.70
CA GLN A 264 -5.36 0.65 3.82
C GLN A 264 -4.37 1.51 4.60
N GLU A 265 -4.85 2.31 5.55
CA GLU A 265 -3.99 3.15 6.38
C GLU A 265 -3.10 2.33 7.32
N GLN A 266 -3.61 1.24 7.89
CA GLN A 266 -2.81 0.30 8.68
C GLN A 266 -1.70 -0.34 7.83
N HIS A 267 -2.05 -0.82 6.62
CA HIS A 267 -1.10 -1.41 5.68
C HIS A 267 -0.03 -0.41 5.28
N ARG A 268 -0.41 0.82 4.94
CA ARG A 268 0.51 1.92 4.62
C ARG A 268 1.50 2.18 5.76
N CYS A 269 1.04 2.19 7.01
CA CYS A 269 1.92 2.34 8.17
C CYS A 269 2.89 1.17 8.33
N GLU A 270 2.42 -0.06 8.13
CA GLU A 270 3.25 -1.27 8.19
C GLU A 270 4.32 -1.27 7.09
N MET A 271 3.94 -0.99 5.84
CA MET A 271 4.87 -0.91 4.70
C MET A 271 5.88 0.21 4.87
N LYS A 272 5.51 1.34 5.50
CA LYS A 272 6.48 2.40 5.83
C LYS A 272 7.57 1.89 6.77
N VAL A 273 7.21 1.16 7.83
CA VAL A 273 8.20 0.59 8.77
C VAL A 273 9.10 -0.43 8.06
N LEU A 274 8.52 -1.32 7.24
CA LEU A 274 9.30 -2.33 6.51
C LEU A 274 10.24 -1.72 5.47
N SER A 275 9.74 -0.78 4.65
CA SER A 275 10.54 -0.09 3.65
C SER A 275 11.67 0.73 4.28
N THR A 276 11.42 1.44 5.39
CA THR A 276 12.49 2.12 6.15
C THR A 276 13.52 1.12 6.65
N ARG A 277 13.12 -0.04 7.20
CA ARG A 277 14.07 -1.08 7.64
C ARG A 277 14.97 -1.55 6.49
N VAL A 278 14.38 -1.88 5.35
CA VAL A 278 15.13 -2.32 4.16
C VAL A 278 16.09 -1.22 3.71
N CYS A 279 15.62 0.02 3.55
CA CYS A 279 16.48 1.13 3.15
C CYS A 279 17.61 1.43 4.14
N THR A 280 17.39 1.24 5.44
CA THR A 280 18.43 1.40 6.47
C THR A 280 19.47 0.28 6.40
N LEU A 281 19.05 -0.97 6.23
CA LEU A 281 19.98 -2.10 6.01
C LEU A 281 20.81 -1.90 4.74
N ASP A 282 20.14 -1.48 3.67
CA ASP A 282 20.77 -1.19 2.38
C ASP A 282 21.80 -0.06 2.47
N SER A 283 21.48 1.01 3.22
CA SER A 283 22.43 2.11 3.49
C SER A 283 23.63 1.64 4.32
N LYS A 284 23.43 0.80 5.34
CA LYS A 284 24.51 0.24 6.16
C LYS A 284 25.43 -0.64 5.32
N LEU A 285 24.86 -1.48 4.47
CA LEU A 285 25.59 -2.31 3.52
C LEU A 285 26.44 -1.45 2.57
N GLU A 286 25.85 -0.40 1.99
CA GLU A 286 26.56 0.55 1.12
C GLU A 286 27.76 1.18 1.85
N VAL A 287 27.59 1.69 3.07
CA VAL A 287 28.67 2.30 3.87
C VAL A 287 29.83 1.31 4.09
N GLN A 288 29.52 0.08 4.51
CA GLN A 288 30.57 -0.91 4.76
C GLN A 288 31.33 -1.29 3.48
N LEU A 289 30.63 -1.43 2.36
CA LEU A 289 31.24 -1.69 1.06
C LEU A 289 32.12 -0.53 0.59
N ARG A 290 31.68 0.72 0.78
CA ARG A 290 32.49 1.91 0.45
C ARG A 290 33.76 1.99 1.28
N ILE A 291 33.69 1.66 2.57
CA ILE A 291 34.88 1.58 3.43
C ILE A 291 35.83 0.49 2.93
N ALA A 292 35.30 -0.71 2.62
CA ALA A 292 36.10 -1.84 2.19
C ALA A 292 36.76 -1.64 0.81
N THR A 293 36.09 -0.94 -0.11
CA THR A 293 36.56 -0.71 -1.49
C THR A 293 37.23 0.65 -1.70
N ARG A 294 37.08 1.58 -0.74
CA ARG A 294 37.41 3.01 -0.88
C ARG A 294 36.68 3.67 -2.05
N ASP A 295 35.46 3.20 -2.37
CA ASP A 295 34.63 3.75 -3.43
C ASP A 295 33.96 5.08 -3.00
N ASN A 296 34.41 6.18 -3.61
CA ASN A 296 33.88 7.52 -3.42
C ASN A 296 32.96 8.00 -4.57
N VAL A 297 32.58 7.11 -5.49
CA VAL A 297 31.73 7.45 -6.64
C VAL A 297 30.27 7.49 -6.20
N PRO A 298 29.52 8.57 -6.48
CA PRO A 298 28.13 8.71 -6.07
C PRO A 298 27.24 7.64 -6.72
N ASN A 299 26.06 7.41 -6.12
CA ASN A 299 25.08 6.46 -6.63
C ASN A 299 24.53 6.90 -7.99
N GLU A 300 24.28 5.93 -8.86
CA GLU A 300 23.70 6.19 -10.19
C GLU A 300 22.21 6.47 -10.09
N VAL A 301 21.68 7.28 -11.02
CA VAL A 301 20.25 7.56 -11.10
C VAL A 301 19.51 6.31 -11.58
N ALA A 302 18.56 5.81 -10.79
CA ALA A 302 17.63 4.78 -11.25
C ALA A 302 16.40 5.43 -11.88
N ALA A 303 16.01 4.95 -13.06
CA ALA A 303 14.81 5.36 -13.77
C ALA A 303 13.83 4.18 -13.87
N ILE A 304 12.65 4.33 -13.27
CA ILE A 304 11.55 3.39 -13.40
C ILE A 304 10.56 3.94 -14.42
N TYR A 305 10.42 3.22 -15.53
CA TYR A 305 9.51 3.57 -16.60
C TYR A 305 8.10 3.07 -16.30
N PRO A 306 7.06 3.87 -16.58
CA PRO A 306 5.67 3.43 -16.45
C PRO A 306 5.36 2.31 -17.45
N CYS A 307 4.50 1.38 -17.06
CA CYS A 307 3.94 0.42 -18.01
C CYS A 307 3.20 1.12 -19.16
N PRO A 308 3.28 0.62 -20.40
CA PRO A 308 2.43 1.11 -21.48
C PRO A 308 0.96 0.89 -21.12
N VAL A 309 0.13 1.90 -21.37
CA VAL A 309 -1.32 1.88 -21.13
C VAL A 309 -2.08 2.16 -22.41
N SER A 310 -3.27 1.56 -22.53
CA SER A 310 -4.19 1.86 -23.62
C SER A 310 -4.77 3.28 -23.49
N LEU A 311 -5.36 3.79 -24.58
CA LEU A 311 -5.99 5.12 -24.57
C LEU A 311 -7.14 5.21 -23.55
N LEU A 312 -7.91 4.13 -23.42
CA LEU A 312 -9.00 4.04 -22.44
C LEU A 312 -8.46 4.05 -21.00
N GLU A 313 -7.45 3.24 -20.70
CA GLU A 313 -6.80 3.23 -19.38
C GLU A 313 -6.20 4.61 -19.04
N ARG A 314 -5.61 5.30 -20.02
CA ARG A 314 -5.11 6.67 -19.85
C ARG A 314 -6.23 7.66 -19.51
N ALA A 315 -7.39 7.55 -20.16
CA ALA A 315 -8.54 8.39 -19.83
C ALA A 315 -9.07 8.11 -18.41
N ILE A 316 -9.10 6.84 -18.01
CA ILE A 316 -9.48 6.43 -16.64
C ILE A 316 -8.47 7.00 -15.62
N SER A 317 -7.17 6.87 -15.87
CA SER A 317 -6.13 7.44 -15.00
C SER A 317 -6.23 8.95 -14.90
N TYR A 318 -6.56 9.65 -15.98
CA TYR A 318 -6.80 11.10 -15.94
C TYR A 318 -7.98 11.46 -15.03
N TYR A 319 -9.10 10.75 -15.15
CA TYR A 319 -10.24 10.93 -14.26
C TYR A 319 -9.88 10.66 -12.80
N ALA A 320 -9.13 9.60 -12.52
CA ALA A 320 -8.69 9.27 -11.18
C ALA A 320 -7.73 10.30 -10.57
N ASP A 321 -6.80 10.85 -11.36
CA ASP A 321 -5.95 11.96 -10.93
C ASP A 321 -6.81 13.21 -10.66
N LEU A 322 -7.85 13.48 -11.48
CA LEU A 322 -8.77 14.59 -11.23
C LEU A 322 -9.49 14.44 -9.89
N VAL A 323 -10.06 13.26 -9.60
CA VAL A 323 -10.80 12.95 -8.37
C VAL A 323 -9.88 12.93 -7.14
N GLY A 324 -8.71 12.31 -7.23
CA GLY A 324 -7.77 12.15 -6.11
C GLY A 324 -6.89 13.37 -5.80
N THR A 325 -6.89 14.39 -6.67
CA THR A 325 -6.12 15.62 -6.46
C THR A 325 -6.89 16.65 -5.64
N LEU A 326 -6.17 17.68 -5.19
CA LEU A 326 -6.76 18.84 -4.52
C LEU A 326 -7.85 19.52 -5.36
N PHE A 327 -7.73 19.47 -6.70
CA PHE A 327 -8.74 20.00 -7.59
C PHE A 327 -10.05 19.24 -7.44
N GLY A 328 -10.02 17.90 -7.42
CA GLY A 328 -11.19 17.06 -7.16
C GLY A 328 -11.85 17.38 -5.82
N VAL A 329 -11.05 17.53 -4.75
CA VAL A 329 -11.57 17.94 -3.43
C VAL A 329 -12.18 19.34 -3.44
N SER A 330 -11.60 20.28 -4.19
CA SER A 330 -12.15 21.63 -4.32
C SER A 330 -13.47 21.63 -5.09
N LEU A 331 -13.54 20.83 -6.17
CA LEU A 331 -14.77 20.63 -6.94
C LEU A 331 -15.86 19.99 -6.07
N LEU A 332 -15.50 18.98 -5.28
CA LEU A 332 -16.38 18.34 -4.30
C LEU A 332 -16.99 19.39 -3.36
N ILE A 333 -16.16 20.20 -2.70
CA ILE A 333 -16.63 21.27 -1.80
C ILE A 333 -17.58 22.25 -2.51
N LEU A 334 -17.28 22.65 -3.75
CA LEU A 334 -18.15 23.54 -4.52
C LEU A 334 -19.51 22.90 -4.81
N VAL A 335 -19.54 21.62 -5.18
CA VAL A 335 -20.79 20.87 -5.40
C VAL A 335 -21.60 20.80 -4.10
N PHE A 336 -20.96 20.54 -2.96
CA PHE A 336 -21.62 20.57 -1.64
C PHE A 336 -22.22 21.95 -1.32
N ILE A 337 -21.49 23.03 -1.56
CA ILE A 337 -21.98 24.40 -1.32
C ILE A 337 -23.20 24.70 -2.20
N ALA A 338 -23.11 24.36 -3.49
CA ALA A 338 -24.22 24.54 -4.43
C ALA A 338 -25.46 23.74 -4.00
N TRP A 339 -25.27 22.50 -3.54
CA TRP A 339 -26.34 21.66 -3.03
C TRP A 339 -27.07 22.27 -1.81
N VAL A 340 -26.32 22.72 -0.80
CA VAL A 340 -26.89 23.41 0.37
C VAL A 340 -27.62 24.69 -0.05
N ALA A 341 -27.07 25.43 -1.01
CA ALA A 341 -27.68 26.67 -1.52
C ALA A 341 -29.01 26.44 -2.27
N ILE A 342 -29.21 25.27 -2.89
CA ILE A 342 -30.47 24.88 -3.55
C ILE A 342 -31.53 24.43 -2.53
N GLY A 343 -31.12 24.02 -1.33
CA GLY A 343 -31.99 23.52 -0.26
C GLY A 343 -33.22 24.38 0.04
N PRO A 344 -33.09 25.71 0.23
CA PRO A 344 -34.22 26.59 0.46
C PRO A 344 -35.26 26.57 -0.67
N ALA A 345 -34.85 26.44 -1.93
CA ALA A 345 -35.77 26.41 -3.07
C ALA A 345 -36.59 25.10 -3.12
N LEU A 346 -36.01 24.01 -2.62
CA LEU A 346 -36.65 22.69 -2.54
C LEU A 346 -37.19 22.37 -1.14
N GLN A 347 -37.22 23.36 -0.24
CA GLN A 347 -37.74 23.25 1.14
C GLN A 347 -37.10 22.15 1.99
N PHE A 348 -35.89 21.69 1.63
CA PHE A 348 -35.19 20.59 2.30
C PHE A 348 -36.04 19.30 2.45
N ASN A 349 -36.98 19.07 1.53
CA ASN A 349 -37.86 17.88 1.55
C ASN A 349 -37.16 16.63 0.99
N SER A 350 -37.85 15.47 1.01
CA SER A 350 -37.34 14.22 0.43
C SER A 350 -36.81 14.34 -1.00
N ASN A 351 -37.38 15.20 -1.85
CA ASN A 351 -36.87 15.39 -3.22
C ASN A 351 -35.51 16.09 -3.25
N TRP A 352 -35.24 17.03 -2.32
CA TRP A 352 -33.93 17.66 -2.21
C TRP A 352 -32.84 16.67 -1.82
N TRP A 353 -33.14 15.76 -0.89
CA TRP A 353 -32.25 14.68 -0.49
C TRP A 353 -32.06 13.67 -1.62
N LEU A 354 -33.13 13.18 -2.25
CA LEU A 354 -33.02 12.14 -3.27
C LEU A 354 -32.27 12.58 -4.53
N VAL A 355 -32.34 13.85 -4.91
CA VAL A 355 -31.56 14.37 -6.04
C VAL A 355 -30.06 14.26 -5.78
N ILE A 356 -29.60 14.56 -4.55
CA ILE A 356 -28.20 14.39 -4.20
C ILE A 356 -27.82 12.92 -4.03
N GLY A 357 -28.69 12.11 -3.42
CA GLY A 357 -28.50 10.67 -3.30
C GLY A 357 -28.37 9.99 -4.66
N THR A 358 -29.18 10.41 -5.63
CA THR A 358 -29.12 9.93 -7.01
C THR A 358 -27.77 10.23 -7.66
N TYR A 359 -27.27 11.47 -7.52
CA TYR A 359 -25.94 11.83 -8.03
C TYR A 359 -24.84 11.02 -7.33
N ALA A 360 -24.87 10.98 -6.00
CA ALA A 360 -23.87 10.30 -5.19
C ALA A 360 -23.81 8.80 -5.52
N GLY A 361 -24.95 8.11 -5.61
CA GLY A 361 -25.00 6.69 -5.95
C GLY A 361 -24.55 6.39 -7.38
N LEU A 362 -24.94 7.20 -8.37
CA LEU A 362 -24.52 7.01 -9.76
C LEU A 362 -23.01 7.23 -9.93
N ILE A 363 -22.48 8.32 -9.38
CA ILE A 363 -21.05 8.63 -9.47
C ILE A 363 -20.22 7.68 -8.61
N GLY A 364 -20.68 7.33 -7.40
CA GLY A 364 -20.02 6.35 -6.51
C GLY A 364 -19.83 5.00 -7.18
N LEU A 365 -20.84 4.48 -7.87
CA LEU A 365 -20.70 3.27 -8.68
C LEU A 365 -19.58 3.38 -9.73
N HIS A 366 -19.55 4.48 -10.47
CA HIS A 366 -18.53 4.70 -11.48
C HIS A 366 -17.14 4.84 -10.84
N ASP A 367 -17.03 5.57 -9.75
CA ASP A 367 -15.81 5.75 -8.98
C ASP A 367 -15.31 4.43 -8.42
N GLY A 368 -16.20 3.52 -7.99
CA GLY A 368 -15.85 2.16 -7.59
C GLY A 368 -15.19 1.35 -8.70
N PHE A 369 -15.68 1.43 -9.94
CA PHE A 369 -15.03 0.79 -11.09
C PHE A 369 -13.69 1.44 -11.44
N VAL A 370 -13.62 2.77 -11.41
CA VAL A 370 -12.39 3.52 -11.65
C VAL A 370 -11.33 3.15 -10.61
N LEU A 371 -11.68 3.18 -9.33
CA LEU A 371 -10.81 2.84 -8.20
C LEU A 371 -10.22 1.45 -8.39
N HIS A 372 -11.06 0.47 -8.75
CA HIS A 372 -10.57 -0.88 -8.94
C HIS A 372 -9.64 -1.04 -10.15
N ASN A 373 -9.98 -0.39 -11.27
CA ASN A 373 -9.14 -0.40 -12.47
C ASN A 373 -7.79 0.28 -12.22
N VAL A 374 -7.79 1.47 -11.62
CA VAL A 374 -6.58 2.24 -11.33
C VAL A 374 -5.69 1.47 -10.37
N ARG A 375 -6.24 0.93 -9.29
CA ARG A 375 -5.47 0.08 -8.37
C ARG A 375 -4.76 -1.06 -9.08
N HIS A 376 -5.47 -1.77 -9.97
CA HIS A 376 -4.85 -2.84 -10.74
C HIS A 376 -3.69 -2.34 -11.62
N GLN A 377 -3.81 -1.16 -12.22
CA GLN A 377 -2.72 -0.56 -13.00
C GLN A 377 -1.51 -0.17 -12.11
N LEU A 378 -1.76 0.45 -10.96
CA LEU A 378 -0.71 0.87 -10.01
C LEU A 378 0.05 -0.35 -9.48
N ASP A 379 -0.67 -1.36 -8.99
CA ASP A 379 -0.08 -2.59 -8.46
C ASP A 379 0.75 -3.33 -9.51
N ARG A 380 0.28 -3.38 -10.76
CA ARG A 380 1.04 -3.99 -11.87
C ARG A 380 2.39 -3.31 -12.04
N ASN A 381 2.42 -1.98 -12.00
CA ASN A 381 3.65 -1.23 -12.19
C ASN A 381 4.59 -1.33 -10.97
N SER A 382 4.04 -1.24 -9.75
CA SER A 382 4.82 -1.42 -8.51
C SER A 382 5.45 -2.81 -8.43
N ARG A 383 4.68 -3.87 -8.72
CA ARG A 383 5.19 -5.25 -8.73
C ARG A 383 6.33 -5.46 -9.72
N LEU A 384 6.26 -4.86 -10.92
CA LEU A 384 7.35 -4.95 -11.89
C LEU A 384 8.61 -4.23 -11.41
N ALA A 385 8.45 -3.07 -10.77
CA ALA A 385 9.56 -2.33 -10.18
C ALA A 385 10.23 -3.11 -9.04
N LEU A 386 9.44 -3.73 -8.15
CA LEU A 386 9.95 -4.54 -7.04
C LEU A 386 10.50 -5.89 -7.51
N ALA A 387 9.94 -6.51 -8.55
CA ALA A 387 10.48 -7.72 -9.15
C ALA A 387 11.91 -7.50 -9.69
N LYS A 388 12.19 -6.29 -10.23
CA LYS A 388 13.54 -5.92 -10.63
C LYS A 388 14.48 -5.79 -9.44
N VAL A 389 14.04 -5.19 -8.33
CA VAL A 389 14.82 -5.15 -7.08
C VAL A 389 15.16 -6.56 -6.61
N ASN A 390 14.19 -7.48 -6.66
CA ASN A 390 14.44 -8.88 -6.29
C ASN A 390 15.49 -9.54 -7.19
N ALA A 391 15.39 -9.34 -8.52
CA ALA A 391 16.37 -9.85 -9.46
C ALA A 391 17.78 -9.26 -9.22
N ASP A 392 17.86 -7.96 -8.91
CA ASP A 392 19.10 -7.30 -8.53
C ASP A 392 19.68 -7.94 -7.26
N ASP A 393 18.88 -8.22 -6.23
CA ASP A 393 19.33 -8.88 -5.00
C ASP A 393 19.85 -10.30 -5.22
N THR A 394 19.15 -11.09 -6.06
CA THR A 394 19.62 -12.43 -6.45
C THR A 394 20.98 -12.35 -7.15
N GLU A 395 21.18 -11.37 -8.04
CA GLU A 395 22.46 -11.16 -8.71
C GLU A 395 23.56 -10.71 -7.74
N LEU A 396 23.23 -9.83 -6.78
CA LEU A 396 24.18 -9.39 -5.75
C LEU A 396 24.65 -10.53 -4.85
N LEU A 397 23.72 -11.39 -4.40
CA LEU A 397 24.04 -12.59 -3.61
C LEU A 397 24.91 -13.56 -4.41
N ALA A 398 24.56 -13.80 -5.68
CA ALA A 398 25.36 -14.63 -6.57
C ALA A 398 26.76 -14.04 -6.81
N ALA A 399 26.87 -12.72 -7.01
CA ALA A 399 28.14 -12.04 -7.18
C ALA A 399 29.03 -12.12 -5.93
N ALA A 400 28.44 -12.16 -4.73
CA ALA A 400 29.16 -12.35 -3.47
C ALA A 400 29.49 -13.82 -3.16
N GLY A 401 28.99 -14.78 -3.96
CA GLY A 401 29.11 -16.21 -3.70
C GLY A 401 28.34 -16.67 -2.45
N VAL A 402 27.35 -15.89 -2.00
CA VAL A 402 26.49 -16.25 -0.88
C VAL A 402 25.35 -17.12 -1.43
N PRO A 403 25.16 -18.36 -0.95
CA PRO A 403 24.06 -19.18 -1.39
C PRO A 403 22.75 -18.44 -1.10
N HIS A 404 21.99 -18.18 -2.16
CA HIS A 404 20.64 -17.67 -2.01
C HIS A 404 19.86 -18.71 -1.22
N CYS A 405 19.40 -18.37 -0.02
CA CYS A 405 18.36 -19.14 0.62
C CYS A 405 17.15 -19.02 -0.30
N GLU A 406 16.88 -20.06 -1.09
CA GLU A 406 15.62 -20.18 -1.83
C GLU A 406 14.50 -19.73 -0.89
N PRO A 407 13.61 -18.82 -1.33
CA PRO A 407 12.48 -18.42 -0.51
C PRO A 407 11.81 -19.70 -0.05
N PHE A 408 11.39 -19.74 1.21
CA PHE A 408 10.66 -20.86 1.78
C PHE A 408 9.49 -21.14 0.85
N ALA A 409 9.70 -22.06 -0.10
CA ALA A 409 8.81 -22.20 -1.21
C ALA A 409 7.47 -22.53 -0.59
N VAL A 410 6.45 -21.73 -0.93
CA VAL A 410 5.08 -22.19 -0.77
C VAL A 410 5.04 -23.50 -1.53
N GLN A 411 5.10 -24.62 -0.80
CA GLN A 411 5.06 -25.97 -1.35
C GLN A 411 3.77 -26.10 -2.14
N HIS A 412 3.88 -25.83 -3.43
CA HIS A 412 3.00 -26.31 -4.47
C HIS A 412 3.78 -27.41 -5.18
N GLY A 413 3.57 -28.66 -4.76
CA GLY A 413 4.08 -29.84 -5.44
C GLY A 413 4.92 -30.75 -4.53
N ASP A 414 4.30 -31.87 -4.18
CA ASP A 414 4.91 -33.19 -4.06
C ASP A 414 6.07 -33.42 -3.07
N VAL A 415 5.69 -33.74 -1.83
CA VAL A 415 6.47 -34.65 -0.99
C VAL A 415 5.51 -35.73 -0.47
N GLU A 416 5.58 -36.91 -1.10
CA GLU A 416 5.11 -38.17 -0.52
C GLU A 416 5.80 -38.40 0.83
N GLY A 417 5.03 -38.77 1.86
CA GLY A 417 5.59 -39.35 3.07
C GLY A 417 5.48 -38.51 4.35
N GLY A 418 4.28 -38.02 4.69
CA GLY A 418 4.00 -37.52 6.03
C GLY A 418 2.58 -36.99 6.17
N ARG A 419 1.68 -37.78 6.75
CA ARG A 419 0.26 -37.43 6.95
C ARG A 419 0.09 -36.06 7.64
N PRO A 420 -0.52 -35.04 6.99
CA PRO A 420 -0.95 -33.83 7.67
C PRO A 420 -2.46 -33.91 7.96
N ARG A 421 -2.80 -33.80 9.25
CA ARG A 421 -4.14 -33.37 9.69
C ARG A 421 -4.35 -31.92 9.20
N GLY A 422 -5.07 -31.72 8.09
CA GLY A 422 -5.42 -30.37 7.61
C GLY A 422 -5.75 -30.18 6.13
N GLN A 423 -5.89 -31.24 5.32
CA GLN A 423 -6.11 -31.14 3.87
C GLN A 423 -7.40 -30.40 3.47
N SER A 424 -8.45 -30.41 4.30
CA SER A 424 -9.68 -29.67 4.00
C SER A 424 -9.47 -28.15 4.03
N GLN A 425 -8.72 -27.62 5.01
CA GLN A 425 -8.53 -26.19 5.19
C GLN A 425 -7.61 -25.56 4.11
N GLN A 426 -6.69 -26.35 3.55
CA GLN A 426 -5.83 -25.95 2.42
C GLN A 426 -6.56 -25.98 1.06
N ALA A 427 -7.56 -26.84 0.89
CA ALA A 427 -8.38 -26.87 -0.32
C ALA A 427 -9.40 -25.71 -0.35
N TYR A 428 -10.03 -25.41 0.79
CA TYR A 428 -10.93 -24.26 0.93
C TYR A 428 -10.21 -22.92 0.71
N SER A 429 -8.96 -22.78 1.15
CA SER A 429 -8.19 -21.56 0.93
C SER A 429 -7.84 -21.35 -0.55
N ARG A 430 -7.48 -22.41 -1.28
CA ARG A 430 -7.15 -22.33 -2.72
C ARG A 430 -8.35 -21.93 -3.57
N ILE A 431 -9.54 -22.49 -3.33
CA ILE A 431 -10.75 -22.14 -4.10
C ILE A 431 -11.15 -20.69 -3.82
N ASN A 432 -11.11 -20.26 -2.55
CA ASN A 432 -11.39 -18.86 -2.19
C ASN A 432 -10.39 -17.90 -2.83
N ILE A 433 -9.09 -18.25 -2.85
CA ILE A 433 -8.05 -17.43 -3.50
C ILE A 433 -8.27 -17.37 -5.01
N MET A 434 -8.55 -18.50 -5.67
CA MET A 434 -8.79 -18.53 -7.11
C MET A 434 -10.02 -17.71 -7.48
N LEU A 435 -11.16 -17.94 -6.84
CA LEU A 435 -12.41 -17.25 -7.18
C LEU A 435 -12.32 -15.76 -6.87
N SER A 436 -11.69 -15.39 -5.75
CA SER A 436 -11.37 -13.99 -5.42
C SER A 436 -10.47 -13.35 -6.48
N SER A 437 -9.40 -14.03 -6.92
CA SER A 437 -8.49 -13.51 -7.94
C SER A 437 -9.17 -13.28 -9.30
N HIS A 438 -10.12 -14.15 -9.67
CA HIS A 438 -10.91 -13.99 -10.88
C HIS A 438 -11.89 -12.81 -10.77
N LEU A 439 -12.58 -12.70 -9.64
CA LEU A 439 -13.51 -11.61 -9.37
C LEU A 439 -12.79 -10.26 -9.39
N VAL A 440 -11.66 -10.17 -8.71
CA VAL A 440 -10.78 -8.99 -8.70
C VAL A 440 -10.32 -8.61 -10.11
N ARG A 441 -9.91 -9.59 -10.92
CA ARG A 441 -9.49 -9.33 -12.31
C ARG A 441 -10.62 -8.85 -13.19
N LEU A 442 -11.81 -9.42 -13.00
CA LEU A 442 -13.02 -9.00 -13.72
C LEU A 442 -13.35 -7.56 -13.36
N MET A 443 -13.44 -7.24 -12.07
CA MET A 443 -13.82 -5.93 -11.56
C MET A 443 -12.81 -4.83 -11.91
N SER A 444 -11.54 -5.17 -12.11
CA SER A 444 -10.53 -4.21 -12.58
C SER A 444 -10.50 -3.99 -14.10
N HIS A 445 -11.38 -4.63 -14.88
CA HIS A 445 -11.34 -4.54 -16.33
C HIS A 445 -11.82 -3.16 -16.83
N PRO A 446 -11.11 -2.50 -17.77
CA PRO A 446 -11.48 -1.16 -18.22
C PRO A 446 -12.86 -1.08 -18.89
N LEU A 447 -13.35 -2.19 -19.47
CA LEU A 447 -14.71 -2.25 -20.00
C LEU A 447 -15.79 -2.12 -18.93
N LEU A 448 -15.53 -2.47 -17.67
CA LEU A 448 -16.51 -2.25 -16.60
C LEU A 448 -16.66 -0.78 -16.24
N VAL A 449 -15.60 0.02 -16.39
CA VAL A 449 -15.71 1.48 -16.24
C VAL A 449 -16.65 2.04 -17.33
N VAL A 450 -16.48 1.59 -18.57
CA VAL A 450 -17.39 1.95 -19.68
C VAL A 450 -18.81 1.45 -19.43
N ALA A 451 -18.95 0.21 -18.92
CA ALA A 451 -20.26 -0.33 -18.54
C ALA A 451 -20.92 0.51 -17.44
N GLY A 452 -20.16 1.06 -16.50
CA GLY A 452 -20.64 2.03 -15.51
C GLY A 452 -21.23 3.29 -16.15
N ILE A 453 -20.56 3.87 -17.14
CA ILE A 453 -21.08 5.03 -17.89
C ILE A 453 -22.38 4.67 -18.63
N VAL A 454 -22.42 3.52 -19.29
CA VAL A 454 -23.62 3.02 -19.98
C VAL A 454 -24.76 2.78 -18.98
N PHE A 455 -24.45 2.24 -17.81
CA PHE A 455 -25.40 2.03 -16.72
C PHE A 455 -25.99 3.37 -16.24
N ILE A 456 -25.13 4.37 -16.01
CA ILE A 456 -25.57 5.71 -15.61
C ILE A 456 -26.52 6.31 -16.67
N ALA A 457 -26.13 6.26 -17.95
CA ALA A 457 -26.95 6.79 -19.03
C ALA A 457 -28.32 6.07 -19.12
N GLY A 458 -28.33 4.74 -18.96
CA GLY A 458 -29.55 3.93 -18.93
C GLY A 458 -30.45 4.28 -17.74
N SER A 459 -29.89 4.42 -16.55
CA SER A 459 -30.63 4.78 -15.33
C SER A 459 -31.21 6.19 -15.43
N VAL A 460 -30.44 7.18 -15.91
CA VAL A 460 -30.93 8.55 -16.13
C VAL A 460 -32.03 8.59 -17.19
N ALA A 461 -31.91 7.82 -18.27
CA ALA A 461 -32.96 7.72 -19.28
C ALA A 461 -34.25 7.09 -18.70
N ALA A 462 -34.12 6.03 -17.90
CA ALA A 462 -35.24 5.39 -17.24
C ALA A 462 -35.91 6.32 -16.20
N ALA A 463 -35.14 7.03 -15.39
CA ALA A 463 -35.66 8.02 -14.45
C ALA A 463 -36.38 9.18 -15.16
N THR A 464 -35.84 9.63 -16.31
CA THR A 464 -36.46 10.66 -17.15
C THR A 464 -37.78 10.17 -17.74
N ALA A 465 -37.84 8.92 -18.22
CA ALA A 465 -39.08 8.30 -18.70
C ALA A 465 -40.13 8.14 -17.58
N LEU A 466 -39.68 7.96 -16.34
CA LEU A 466 -40.52 7.94 -15.14
C LEU A 466 -40.76 9.34 -14.54
N HIS A 467 -40.49 10.41 -15.31
CA HIS A 467 -40.67 11.81 -14.94
C HIS A 467 -40.03 12.19 -13.60
N TRP A 468 -38.88 11.59 -13.27
CA TRP A 468 -38.17 11.81 -12.01
C TRP A 468 -39.06 11.59 -10.76
N SER A 469 -40.03 10.67 -10.86
CA SER A 469 -40.80 10.19 -9.72
C SER A 469 -39.87 9.58 -8.65
N LEU A 470 -40.39 9.39 -7.43
CA LEU A 470 -39.67 8.73 -6.33
C LEU A 470 -39.04 7.40 -6.78
N THR A 471 -39.80 6.58 -7.50
CA THR A 471 -39.32 5.33 -8.09
C THR A 471 -38.20 5.54 -9.11
N GLY A 472 -38.32 6.56 -9.96
CA GLY A 472 -37.26 6.91 -10.93
C GLY A 472 -35.96 7.33 -10.25
N GLN A 473 -36.04 8.10 -9.16
CA GLN A 473 -34.86 8.50 -8.37
C GLN A 473 -34.24 7.31 -7.63
N LEU A 474 -35.06 6.47 -7.00
CA LEU A 474 -34.58 5.26 -6.31
C LEU A 474 -33.97 4.23 -7.28
N LEU A 475 -34.47 4.14 -8.51
CA LEU A 475 -33.86 3.32 -9.57
C LEU A 475 -32.44 3.77 -9.92
N CYS A 476 -32.14 5.06 -9.79
CA CYS A 476 -30.81 5.60 -9.98
C CYS A 476 -29.93 5.53 -8.72
N ASN A 477 -30.47 5.17 -7.56
CA ASN A 477 -29.72 5.14 -6.30
C ASN A 477 -29.47 3.71 -5.80
N VAL A 478 -30.52 2.89 -5.73
CA VAL A 478 -30.48 1.55 -5.13
C VAL A 478 -29.59 0.58 -5.93
N PRO A 479 -29.80 0.35 -7.24
CA PRO A 479 -28.95 -0.58 -7.98
C PRO A 479 -27.47 -0.18 -8.01
N PRO A 480 -27.10 1.10 -8.25
CA PRO A 480 -25.72 1.55 -8.09
C PRO A 480 -25.15 1.24 -6.72
N SER A 481 -25.88 1.58 -5.66
CA SER A 481 -25.40 1.38 -4.30
C SER A 481 -25.15 -0.09 -3.97
N VAL A 482 -26.02 -1.00 -4.44
CA VAL A 482 -25.84 -2.46 -4.30
C VAL A 482 -24.56 -2.93 -4.99
N VAL A 483 -24.35 -2.52 -6.24
CA VAL A 483 -23.18 -2.94 -7.03
C VAL A 483 -21.89 -2.37 -6.45
N GLU A 484 -21.89 -1.08 -6.08
CA GLU A 484 -20.76 -0.41 -5.46
C GLU A 484 -20.37 -1.07 -4.13
N THR A 485 -21.35 -1.35 -3.25
CA THR A 485 -21.10 -2.05 -1.98
C THR A 485 -20.39 -3.39 -2.22
N PHE A 486 -20.84 -4.16 -3.21
CA PHE A 486 -20.20 -5.41 -3.60
C PHE A 486 -18.76 -5.21 -4.09
N ILE A 487 -18.52 -4.21 -4.93
CA ILE A 487 -17.17 -3.87 -5.42
C ILE A 487 -16.25 -3.52 -4.24
N MET A 488 -16.73 -2.74 -3.27
CA MET A 488 -15.95 -2.36 -2.09
C MET A 488 -15.64 -3.56 -1.18
N MET A 489 -16.59 -4.47 -1.00
CA MET A 489 -16.34 -5.73 -0.28
C MET A 489 -15.26 -6.57 -0.98
N ALA A 490 -15.29 -6.64 -2.31
CA ALA A 490 -14.27 -7.34 -3.09
C ALA A 490 -12.88 -6.69 -2.99
N LEU A 491 -12.81 -5.36 -2.89
CA LEU A 491 -11.56 -4.63 -2.67
C LEU A 491 -10.93 -4.94 -1.31
N ILE A 492 -11.73 -5.14 -0.25
CA ILE A 492 -11.22 -5.61 1.05
C ILE A 492 -10.53 -6.97 0.91
N THR A 493 -11.14 -7.90 0.16
CA THR A 493 -10.53 -9.22 -0.09
C THR A 493 -9.16 -9.07 -0.72
N ARG A 494 -9.04 -8.20 -1.74
CA ARG A 494 -7.78 -7.93 -2.43
C ARG A 494 -6.74 -7.33 -1.50
N GLU A 495 -7.10 -6.29 -0.75
CA GLU A 495 -6.20 -5.60 0.17
C GLU A 495 -5.54 -6.57 1.14
N THR A 496 -6.33 -7.44 1.77
CA THR A 496 -5.80 -8.40 2.76
C THR A 496 -4.86 -9.43 2.16
N ALA A 497 -5.07 -9.81 0.88
CA ALA A 497 -4.19 -10.73 0.18
C ALA A 497 -2.90 -10.05 -0.28
N ASP A 498 -3.00 -8.85 -0.85
CA ASP A 498 -1.87 -8.07 -1.35
C ASP A 498 -0.95 -7.65 -0.19
N ALA A 499 -1.52 -7.21 0.94
CA ALA A 499 -0.75 -6.83 2.13
C ALA A 499 0.14 -7.95 2.67
N LYS A 500 -0.35 -9.20 2.61
CA LYS A 500 0.42 -10.37 3.04
C LYS A 500 1.59 -10.63 2.08
N ALA A 501 1.33 -10.63 0.77
CA ALA A 501 2.33 -10.90 -0.25
C ALA A 501 3.45 -9.83 -0.25
N GLU A 502 3.08 -8.56 -0.11
CA GLU A 502 4.02 -7.46 -0.07
C GLU A 502 4.91 -7.51 1.18
N LYS A 503 4.32 -7.83 2.35
CA LYS A 503 5.10 -8.04 3.57
C LYS A 503 6.13 -9.16 3.42
N GLU A 504 5.77 -10.27 2.79
CA GLU A 504 6.69 -11.38 2.55
C GLU A 504 7.86 -10.92 1.67
N LEU A 505 7.58 -10.17 0.61
CA LEU A 505 8.60 -9.62 -0.29
C LEU A 505 9.56 -8.64 0.41
N TYR A 506 9.08 -7.70 1.22
CA TYR A 506 9.97 -6.80 1.97
C TYR A 506 10.82 -7.52 3.03
N ASN A 507 10.32 -8.62 3.60
CA ASN A 507 11.12 -9.43 4.51
C ASN A 507 12.22 -10.20 3.77
N GLU A 508 11.95 -10.70 2.56
CA GLU A 508 12.96 -11.29 1.68
C GLU A 508 14.03 -10.26 1.30
N PHE A 509 13.62 -9.03 1.00
CA PHE A 509 14.54 -7.93 0.78
C PHE A 509 15.43 -7.67 2.01
N ALA A 510 14.84 -7.54 3.19
CA ALA A 510 15.60 -7.33 4.42
C ALA A 510 16.60 -8.47 4.69
N GLY A 511 16.17 -9.72 4.50
CA GLY A 511 17.03 -10.90 4.67
C GLY A 511 18.23 -10.91 3.71
N SER A 512 18.00 -10.55 2.44
CA SER A 512 19.08 -10.47 1.45
C SER A 512 20.13 -9.42 1.81
N ARG A 513 19.74 -8.24 2.30
CA ARG A 513 20.70 -7.20 2.75
C ARG A 513 21.46 -7.63 4.00
N ASP A 514 20.80 -8.30 4.94
CA ASP A 514 21.42 -8.76 6.18
C ASP A 514 22.50 -9.82 5.92
N LEU A 515 22.22 -10.76 5.00
CA LEU A 515 23.19 -11.75 4.53
C LEU A 515 24.41 -11.09 3.86
N LEU A 516 24.18 -10.14 2.95
CA LEU A 516 25.25 -9.39 2.29
C LEU A 516 26.06 -8.57 3.30
N LEU A 517 25.40 -7.91 4.26
CA LEU A 517 26.09 -7.13 5.29
C LEU A 517 26.99 -8.01 6.15
N THR A 518 26.50 -9.18 6.56
CA THR A 518 27.28 -10.14 7.33
C THR A 518 28.47 -10.66 6.52
N TRP A 519 28.27 -10.96 5.23
CA TRP A 519 29.35 -11.31 4.32
C TRP A 519 30.42 -10.20 4.27
N VAL A 520 30.06 -8.93 4.08
CA VAL A 520 31.04 -7.83 4.04
C VAL A 520 31.84 -7.74 5.35
N LEU A 521 31.18 -7.87 6.50
CA LEU A 521 31.84 -7.80 7.81
C LEU A 521 32.85 -8.94 8.01
N THR A 522 32.48 -10.18 7.66
CA THR A 522 33.41 -11.33 7.77
C THR A 522 34.64 -11.18 6.89
N GLN A 523 34.49 -10.55 5.71
CA GLN A 523 35.61 -10.31 4.80
C GLN A 523 36.58 -9.26 5.33
N ARG A 524 36.12 -8.32 6.15
CA ARG A 524 36.95 -7.29 6.78
C ARG A 524 37.81 -7.85 7.91
N ASP A 525 37.23 -8.67 8.77
CA ASP A 525 37.94 -9.25 9.92
C ASP A 525 39.06 -10.20 9.48
N GLY A 526 38.88 -10.93 8.37
CA GLY A 526 39.92 -11.79 7.81
C GLY A 526 41.17 -11.02 7.36
N SER A 527 41.01 -9.82 6.78
CA SER A 527 42.13 -8.99 6.32
C SER A 527 42.97 -8.35 7.44
N ASP A 528 42.39 -8.11 8.62
CA ASP A 528 43.11 -7.53 9.76
C ASP A 528 43.98 -8.55 10.53
N VAL A 529 43.69 -9.85 10.38
CA VAL A 529 44.50 -10.92 10.97
C VAL A 529 45.80 -11.13 10.18
N ASP A 530 45.74 -11.08 8.84
CA ASP A 530 46.92 -11.29 7.98
C ASP A 530 47.89 -10.10 7.98
N SER A 531 47.46 -8.89 8.37
CA SER A 531 48.37 -7.74 8.52
C SER A 531 49.19 -7.79 9.81
N ARG A 532 48.85 -8.67 10.77
CA ARG A 532 49.56 -8.84 12.05
C ARG A 532 50.56 -9.99 12.07
N SER A 533 50.50 -10.89 11.09
CA SER A 533 51.45 -11.98 10.88
C SER A 533 52.61 -11.54 9.96
N GLY A 534 53.31 -10.47 10.36
CA GLY A 534 54.65 -10.20 9.81
C GLY A 534 55.64 -11.29 10.23
N PRO A 535 56.69 -11.58 9.42
CA PRO A 535 57.60 -12.68 9.71
C PRO A 535 58.37 -12.39 11.00
N ILE A 536 58.15 -13.22 12.01
CA ILE A 536 59.08 -13.34 13.14
C ILE A 536 60.35 -13.94 12.54
N ILE A 537 61.31 -13.08 12.19
CA ILE A 537 62.67 -13.48 11.83
C ILE A 537 63.26 -14.15 13.08
N SER A 538 63.37 -15.48 13.03
CA SER A 538 64.17 -16.28 13.93
C SER A 538 65.64 -15.98 13.67
N ALA A 539 66.24 -15.15 14.52
CA ALA A 539 67.68 -15.06 14.69
C ALA A 539 68.03 -15.54 16.10
N LEU A 540 68.34 -16.83 16.21
CA LEU A 540 69.12 -17.46 17.28
C LEU A 540 69.41 -18.92 16.86
N GLU A 541 70.43 -19.08 16.03
CA GLU A 541 71.40 -20.18 16.06
C GLU A 541 72.76 -19.66 15.54
#